data_AF-A0AAW0F5Y2-F1
#
_entry.id   AF-A0AAW0F5Y2-F1
#
_cell.length_a   1.000
_cell.length_b   1.000
_cell.length_c   1.000
_cell.angle_alpha   90.00
_cell.angle_beta   90.00
_cell.angle_gamma   90.00
#
_symmetry.space_group_name_H-M   'P 1'
#
loop_
_entity.id
_entity.type
_entity.pdbx_description
1 polymer ?
#
loop_
_entity_poly.entity_id
_entity_poly.type
_entity_poly.pdbx_seq_one_letter_code
_entity_poly.pdbx_strand_id
1 'polypeptide(L)'
;MAEDLKASCKQILQRLQQQNVEEFGCVLCGQHVRGQDALMQHLITEHEVHCIHFDNVADLSGLLRHLSARLRSSATSPTHWVCPVCEVDTGSDSIDDLVAHMRATGHREWNPLTIPSMGRWCITGDASVQVAAVSAEELNDVDEDDEDDAAWNAMEDDEVDEDEDWNLECVCLYCNYCGEDVLQHLKTRHDFDFRAAMQERPDVKDEYDLIRVVNMVRRAVCSDSCPYGDSCAVNGRENDRDALEAHLTEQKDHRLPLCVSRGDNDLIPVLPGDAFISMLVTSGEGFLRGEQEDPDFPMVPTVQELAAAARTSARAL
;
A
#
# COMPACT_ATOMS: atom_id res chain seq x y z
N MET A 1 -17.51 -16.07 5.95
CA MET A 1 -16.93 -14.72 6.08
C MET A 1 -15.54 -14.76 6.70
N ALA A 2 -15.36 -15.14 7.99
CA ALA A 2 -14.01 -15.19 8.59
C ALA A 2 -13.10 -16.29 8.01
N GLU A 3 -13.64 -17.45 7.65
CA GLU A 3 -12.86 -18.53 7.02
C GLU A 3 -12.46 -18.22 5.57
N ASP A 4 -13.35 -17.57 4.81
CA ASP A 4 -13.10 -17.19 3.42
C ASP A 4 -11.99 -16.12 3.33
N LEU A 5 -12.02 -15.13 4.22
CA LEU A 5 -10.96 -14.11 4.30
C LEU A 5 -9.62 -14.73 4.71
N LYS A 6 -9.61 -15.63 5.69
CA LYS A 6 -8.40 -16.34 6.11
C LYS A 6 -7.79 -17.19 4.98
N ALA A 7 -8.64 -17.80 4.15
CA ALA A 7 -8.20 -18.55 2.98
C ALA A 7 -7.59 -17.63 1.90
N SER A 8 -8.24 -16.49 1.61
CA SER A 8 -7.73 -15.47 0.70
C SER A 8 -6.38 -14.92 1.14
N CYS A 9 -6.27 -14.48 2.41
CA CYS A 9 -5.01 -13.98 2.97
C CYS A 9 -3.90 -15.04 2.90
N LYS A 10 -4.21 -16.31 3.15
CA LYS A 10 -3.22 -17.40 3.03
C LYS A 10 -2.74 -17.59 1.59
N GLN A 11 -3.63 -17.51 0.60
CA GLN A 11 -3.25 -17.59 -0.81
C GLN A 11 -2.38 -16.42 -1.26
N ILE A 12 -2.66 -15.21 -0.76
CA ILE A 12 -1.85 -14.02 -1.04
C ILE A 12 -0.47 -14.15 -0.41
N LEU A 13 -0.40 -14.51 0.88
CA LEU A 13 0.86 -14.72 1.58
C LEU A 13 1.73 -15.81 0.92
N GLN A 14 1.12 -16.89 0.42
CA GLN A 14 1.85 -17.93 -0.31
C GLN A 14 2.46 -17.43 -1.62
N ARG A 15 1.78 -16.52 -2.34
CA ARG A 15 2.31 -15.87 -3.55
C ARG A 15 3.43 -14.89 -3.23
N LEU A 16 3.22 -14.05 -2.22
CA LEU A 16 4.22 -13.06 -1.75
C LEU A 16 5.51 -13.71 -1.25
N GLN A 17 5.40 -14.86 -0.58
CA GLN A 17 6.56 -15.59 -0.07
C GLN A 17 7.33 -16.37 -1.15
N GLN A 18 6.94 -16.28 -2.43
CA GLN A 18 7.58 -16.94 -3.58
C GLN A 18 7.82 -18.45 -3.39
N GLN A 19 7.09 -19.12 -2.50
CA GLN A 19 7.28 -20.55 -2.21
C GLN A 19 6.93 -21.44 -3.41
N ASN A 20 6.27 -20.88 -4.43
CA ASN A 20 6.20 -21.41 -5.79
C ASN A 20 6.25 -20.23 -6.78
N VAL A 21 7.24 -20.18 -7.66
CA VAL A 21 7.26 -19.21 -8.77
C VAL A 21 6.21 -19.66 -9.79
N GLU A 22 5.00 -19.12 -9.68
CA GLU A 22 3.92 -19.38 -10.64
C GLU A 22 4.16 -18.63 -11.95
N GLU A 23 3.89 -19.30 -13.07
CA GLU A 23 3.90 -18.70 -14.41
C GLU A 23 2.47 -18.27 -14.79
N PHE A 24 2.31 -17.01 -15.19
CA PHE A 24 1.03 -16.46 -15.62
C PHE A 24 1.07 -16.07 -17.10
N GLY A 25 -0.02 -16.32 -17.82
CA GLY A 25 -0.19 -15.87 -19.20
C GLY A 25 -0.86 -14.48 -19.26
N CYS A 26 -0.29 -13.58 -20.06
CA CYS A 26 -0.91 -12.29 -20.36
C CYS A 26 -2.26 -12.48 -21.06
N VAL A 27 -3.28 -11.77 -20.58
CA VAL A 27 -4.66 -11.89 -21.10
C VAL A 27 -4.85 -11.24 -22.48
N LEU A 28 -3.89 -10.41 -22.92
CA LEU A 28 -3.90 -9.72 -24.20
C LEU A 28 -3.09 -10.50 -25.24
N CYS A 29 -1.79 -10.70 -25.02
CA CYS A 29 -0.89 -11.32 -26.01
C CYS A 29 -0.62 -12.82 -25.78
N GLY A 30 -0.98 -13.38 -24.62
CA GLY A 30 -0.73 -14.80 -24.28
C GLY A 30 0.72 -15.12 -23.89
N GLN A 31 1.61 -14.13 -23.82
CA GLN A 31 2.98 -14.32 -23.34
C GLN A 31 2.97 -14.77 -21.88
N HIS A 32 3.76 -15.81 -21.58
CA HIS A 32 3.89 -16.31 -20.22
C HIS A 32 5.06 -15.63 -19.51
N VAL A 33 4.83 -15.21 -18.28
CA VAL A 33 5.79 -14.51 -17.44
C VAL A 33 5.83 -15.14 -16.06
N ARG A 34 7.00 -15.08 -15.42
CA ARG A 34 7.23 -15.66 -14.10
C ARG A 34 6.95 -14.64 -13.01
N GLY A 35 6.00 -14.95 -12.13
CA GLY A 35 5.61 -14.08 -11.04
C GLY A 35 4.58 -13.02 -11.43
N GLN A 36 3.86 -12.56 -10.42
CA GLN A 36 2.76 -11.62 -10.57
C GLN A 36 3.25 -10.20 -10.93
N ASP A 37 4.38 -9.76 -10.39
CA ASP A 37 4.94 -8.42 -10.64
C ASP A 37 5.44 -8.28 -12.07
N ALA A 38 6.08 -9.33 -12.60
CA ALA A 38 6.48 -9.39 -14.01
C ALA A 38 5.27 -9.31 -14.95
N LEU A 39 4.13 -9.89 -14.56
CA LEU A 39 2.89 -9.77 -15.34
C LEU A 39 2.30 -8.36 -15.29
N MET A 40 2.31 -7.71 -14.12
CA MET A 40 1.87 -6.31 -14.02
C MET A 40 2.74 -5.41 -14.89
N GLN A 41 4.06 -5.55 -14.77
CA GLN A 41 5.01 -4.76 -15.55
C GLN A 41 4.83 -5.00 -17.05
N HIS A 42 4.61 -6.24 -17.47
CA HIS A 42 4.33 -6.58 -18.88
C HIS A 42 3.04 -5.92 -19.38
N LEU A 43 1.95 -5.93 -18.60
CA LEU A 43 0.70 -5.25 -18.98
C LEU A 43 0.88 -3.73 -19.13
N ILE A 44 1.70 -3.12 -18.29
CA ILE A 44 1.98 -1.68 -18.35
C ILE A 44 2.86 -1.34 -19.56
N THR A 45 3.95 -2.07 -19.76
CA THR A 45 4.97 -1.75 -20.77
C THR A 45 4.56 -2.12 -22.18
N GLU A 46 4.02 -3.32 -22.40
CA GLU A 46 3.70 -3.82 -23.74
C GLU A 46 2.29 -3.44 -24.20
N HIS A 47 1.39 -3.16 -23.25
CA HIS A 47 -0.02 -2.96 -23.54
C HIS A 47 -0.60 -1.68 -22.96
N GLU A 48 0.19 -0.88 -22.24
CA GLU A 48 -0.22 0.40 -21.69
C GLU A 48 -1.41 0.28 -20.69
N VAL A 49 -1.61 -0.90 -20.10
CA VAL A 49 -2.71 -1.20 -19.17
C VAL A 49 -2.24 -1.11 -17.73
N HIS A 50 -2.92 -0.28 -16.94
CA HIS A 50 -2.70 -0.14 -15.50
C HIS A 50 -3.77 -0.91 -14.74
N CYS A 51 -3.46 -2.14 -14.32
CA CYS A 51 -4.35 -2.97 -13.52
C CYS A 51 -4.26 -2.65 -12.02
N ILE A 52 -5.30 -3.00 -11.27
CA ILE A 52 -5.23 -3.09 -9.81
C ILE A 52 -4.04 -3.96 -9.39
N HIS A 53 -3.31 -3.52 -8.36
CA HIS A 53 -2.18 -4.26 -7.81
C HIS A 53 -2.58 -5.69 -7.43
N PHE A 54 -1.81 -6.69 -7.86
CA PHE A 54 -2.17 -8.10 -7.67
C PHE A 54 -2.14 -8.57 -6.22
N ASP A 55 -1.51 -7.81 -5.32
CA ASP A 55 -1.61 -8.02 -3.87
C ASP A 55 -3.00 -7.74 -3.32
N ASN A 56 -3.78 -6.90 -4.00
CA ASN A 56 -5.17 -6.61 -3.66
C ASN A 56 -6.15 -7.62 -4.29
N VAL A 57 -5.64 -8.64 -4.98
CA VAL A 57 -6.43 -9.67 -5.65
C VAL A 57 -6.25 -10.97 -4.88
N ALA A 58 -7.34 -11.54 -4.37
CA ALA A 58 -7.30 -12.81 -3.63
C ALA A 58 -7.05 -14.01 -4.57
N ASP A 59 -7.78 -14.07 -5.69
CA ASP A 59 -7.69 -15.13 -6.72
C ASP A 59 -7.28 -14.53 -8.07
N LEU A 60 -5.98 -14.39 -8.28
CA LEU A 60 -5.39 -13.83 -9.50
C LEU A 60 -5.72 -14.66 -10.74
N SER A 61 -5.58 -15.98 -10.66
CA SER A 61 -5.92 -16.89 -11.76
C SER A 61 -7.39 -16.80 -12.17
N GLY A 62 -8.29 -16.65 -11.20
CA GLY A 62 -9.71 -16.39 -11.46
C GLY A 62 -9.98 -15.04 -12.11
N LEU A 63 -9.28 -13.99 -11.66
CA LEU A 63 -9.38 -12.65 -12.24
C LEU A 63 -8.91 -12.65 -13.71
N LEU A 64 -7.73 -13.21 -14.00
CA LEU A 64 -7.17 -13.25 -15.35
C LEU A 64 -8.10 -14.01 -16.31
N ARG A 65 -8.63 -15.16 -15.88
CA ARG A 65 -9.60 -15.94 -16.66
C ARG A 65 -10.88 -15.16 -16.95
N HIS A 66 -11.34 -14.33 -16.01
CA HIS A 66 -12.49 -13.48 -16.23
C HIS A 66 -12.20 -12.34 -17.20
N LEU A 67 -11.05 -11.67 -17.06
CA LEU A 67 -10.63 -10.63 -17.98
C LEU A 67 -10.51 -11.18 -19.40
N SER A 68 -9.86 -12.34 -19.59
CA SER A 68 -9.80 -13.02 -20.89
C SER A 68 -11.19 -13.31 -21.47
N ALA A 69 -12.16 -13.68 -20.63
CA ALA A 69 -13.53 -13.92 -21.07
C ALA A 69 -14.28 -12.64 -21.43
N ARG A 70 -14.00 -11.50 -20.78
CA ARG A 70 -14.60 -10.20 -21.15
C ARG A 70 -13.99 -9.61 -22.41
N LEU A 71 -12.68 -9.80 -22.59
CA LEU A 71 -11.94 -9.31 -23.74
C LEU A 71 -12.37 -9.98 -25.06
N ARG A 72 -13.09 -11.11 -24.98
CA ARG A 72 -13.60 -11.86 -26.13
C ARG A 72 -15.13 -11.80 -26.15
N SER A 73 -15.72 -11.23 -27.20
CA SER A 73 -17.18 -11.25 -27.36
C SER A 73 -17.69 -12.67 -27.58
N SER A 74 -18.76 -13.06 -26.89
CA SER A 74 -19.52 -14.27 -27.23
C SER A 74 -20.68 -14.01 -28.21
N ALA A 75 -21.01 -12.74 -28.48
CA ALA A 75 -22.25 -12.35 -29.13
C ALA A 75 -22.11 -12.00 -30.62
N THR A 76 -20.97 -11.45 -31.04
CA THR A 76 -20.77 -10.88 -32.39
C THR A 76 -19.78 -11.71 -33.23
N SER A 77 -18.59 -11.98 -32.69
CA SER A 77 -17.61 -12.90 -33.27
C SER A 77 -16.64 -13.37 -32.17
N PRO A 78 -16.31 -14.67 -32.09
CA PRO A 78 -15.41 -15.19 -31.05
C PRO A 78 -13.96 -14.71 -31.20
N THR A 79 -13.61 -14.10 -32.34
CA THR A 79 -12.25 -13.63 -32.63
C THR A 79 -12.04 -12.16 -32.32
N HIS A 80 -13.10 -11.36 -32.21
CA HIS A 80 -12.96 -9.93 -32.01
C HIS A 80 -12.63 -9.56 -30.57
N TRP A 81 -11.86 -8.49 -30.42
CA TRP A 81 -11.56 -7.89 -29.13
C TRP A 81 -12.65 -6.94 -28.68
N VAL A 82 -13.04 -7.07 -27.40
CA VAL A 82 -14.01 -6.20 -26.73
C VAL A 82 -13.31 -5.43 -25.63
N CYS A 83 -13.54 -4.13 -25.55
CA CYS A 83 -13.01 -3.33 -24.45
C CYS A 83 -13.67 -3.76 -23.12
N PRO A 84 -12.90 -4.11 -22.09
CA PRO A 84 -13.47 -4.63 -20.84
C PRO A 84 -14.15 -3.54 -19.99
N VAL A 85 -13.88 -2.26 -20.28
CA VAL A 85 -14.43 -1.08 -19.58
C VAL A 85 -15.76 -0.65 -20.19
N CYS A 86 -15.81 -0.37 -21.50
CA CYS A 86 -17.03 0.12 -22.17
C CYS A 86 -17.83 -0.96 -22.91
N GLU A 87 -17.32 -2.20 -22.97
CA GLU A 87 -17.95 -3.34 -23.62
C GLU A 87 -18.19 -3.18 -25.14
N VAL A 88 -17.48 -2.23 -25.77
CA VAL A 88 -17.53 -2.00 -27.22
C VAL A 88 -16.64 -3.02 -27.95
N ASP A 89 -17.20 -3.68 -28.95
CA ASP A 89 -16.50 -4.54 -29.91
C ASP A 89 -15.67 -3.67 -30.86
N THR A 90 -14.37 -3.92 -30.93
CA THR A 90 -13.43 -3.20 -31.80
C THR A 90 -13.58 -3.58 -33.27
N GLY A 91 -14.31 -4.66 -33.57
CA GLY A 91 -14.49 -5.19 -34.93
C GLY A 91 -13.24 -5.84 -35.52
N SER A 92 -12.19 -6.04 -34.72
CA SER A 92 -10.90 -6.54 -35.14
C SER A 92 -10.41 -7.68 -34.23
N ASP A 93 -9.66 -8.61 -34.81
CA ASP A 93 -8.93 -9.66 -34.09
C ASP A 93 -7.51 -9.23 -33.69
N SER A 94 -7.08 -8.01 -34.07
CA SER A 94 -5.82 -7.42 -33.66
C SER A 94 -5.89 -6.81 -32.27
N ILE A 95 -4.89 -7.12 -31.43
CA ILE A 95 -4.71 -6.52 -30.10
C ILE A 95 -4.42 -5.02 -30.24
N ASP A 96 -3.70 -4.62 -31.29
CA ASP A 96 -3.32 -3.22 -31.50
C ASP A 96 -4.54 -2.30 -31.65
N ASP A 97 -5.62 -2.81 -32.27
CA ASP A 97 -6.87 -2.05 -32.42
C ASP A 97 -7.59 -1.87 -31.07
N LEU A 98 -7.49 -2.86 -30.18
CA LEU A 98 -7.97 -2.76 -28.81
C LEU A 98 -7.15 -1.76 -28.00
N VAL A 99 -5.81 -1.83 -28.09
CA VAL A 99 -4.91 -0.88 -27.41
C VAL A 99 -5.15 0.55 -27.93
N ALA A 100 -5.28 0.73 -29.24
CA ALA A 100 -5.61 2.02 -29.84
C ALA A 100 -6.97 2.55 -29.36
N HIS A 101 -8.00 1.69 -29.28
CA HIS A 101 -9.28 2.06 -28.69
C HIS A 101 -9.13 2.51 -27.23
N MET A 102 -8.43 1.74 -26.39
CA MET A 102 -8.24 2.06 -24.98
C MET A 102 -7.48 3.37 -24.79
N ARG A 103 -6.46 3.64 -25.62
CA ARG A 103 -5.71 4.89 -25.62
C ARG A 103 -6.60 6.08 -26.01
N ALA A 104 -7.39 5.94 -27.07
CA ALA A 104 -8.26 7.02 -27.56
C ALA A 104 -9.43 7.36 -26.60
N THR A 105 -9.84 6.40 -25.77
CA THR A 105 -11.00 6.54 -24.87
C THR A 105 -10.63 6.67 -23.39
N GLY A 106 -9.35 6.54 -23.03
CA GLY A 106 -8.90 6.56 -21.64
C GLY A 106 -9.21 5.28 -20.85
N HIS A 107 -9.52 4.16 -21.52
CA HIS A 107 -9.88 2.89 -20.87
C HIS A 107 -8.66 2.00 -20.51
N ARG A 108 -7.58 2.64 -20.04
CA ARG A 108 -6.31 1.97 -19.71
C ARG A 108 -6.23 1.51 -18.25
N GLU A 109 -7.06 2.07 -17.37
CA GLU A 109 -7.12 1.70 -15.96
C GLU A 109 -8.12 0.57 -15.73
N TRP A 110 -7.65 -0.56 -15.20
CA TRP A 110 -8.45 -1.76 -14.96
C TRP A 110 -8.53 -2.05 -13.46
N ASN A 111 -9.64 -1.66 -12.85
CA ASN A 111 -9.89 -1.84 -11.43
C ASN A 111 -11.41 -2.03 -11.18
N PRO A 112 -11.85 -2.34 -9.94
CA PRO A 112 -13.27 -2.49 -9.64
C PRO A 112 -14.13 -1.23 -9.84
N LEU A 113 -13.56 -0.04 -9.98
CA LEU A 113 -14.31 1.16 -10.37
C LEU A 113 -14.62 1.17 -11.87
N THR A 114 -13.61 0.88 -12.70
CA THR A 114 -13.74 0.92 -14.16
C THR A 114 -14.36 -0.35 -14.72
N ILE A 115 -14.15 -1.49 -14.07
CA ILE A 115 -14.68 -2.80 -14.42
C ILE A 115 -15.31 -3.43 -13.16
N PRO A 116 -16.58 -3.10 -12.82
CA PRO A 116 -17.23 -3.52 -11.58
C PRO A 116 -17.23 -5.03 -11.34
N SER A 117 -17.26 -5.82 -12.42
CA SER A 117 -17.22 -7.28 -12.31
C SER A 117 -15.94 -7.82 -11.66
N MET A 118 -14.81 -7.09 -11.69
CA MET A 118 -13.53 -7.47 -11.06
C MET A 118 -13.61 -7.52 -9.53
N GLY A 119 -14.58 -6.85 -8.91
CA GLY A 119 -14.67 -6.73 -7.45
C GLY A 119 -14.71 -8.09 -6.72
N ARG A 120 -15.29 -9.13 -7.32
CA ARG A 120 -15.45 -10.46 -6.66
C ARG A 120 -14.14 -11.23 -6.44
N TRP A 121 -13.04 -10.83 -7.11
CA TRP A 121 -11.71 -11.43 -6.88
C TRP A 121 -10.80 -10.50 -6.08
N CYS A 122 -11.20 -9.26 -5.84
CA CYS A 122 -10.43 -8.30 -5.08
C CYS A 122 -10.76 -8.43 -3.59
N ILE A 123 -9.77 -8.19 -2.73
CA ILE A 123 -9.93 -8.26 -1.27
C ILE A 123 -10.80 -7.10 -0.76
N THR A 124 -10.79 -5.98 -1.47
CA THR A 124 -11.62 -4.82 -1.19
C THR A 124 -13.03 -5.03 -1.74
N GLY A 125 -13.89 -5.67 -0.95
CA GLY A 125 -15.33 -5.66 -1.16
C GLY A 125 -15.95 -4.32 -0.78
N ASP A 126 -15.68 -3.27 -1.55
CA ASP A 126 -16.60 -2.15 -1.84
C ASP A 126 -15.87 -1.06 -2.64
N ALA A 127 -16.49 -0.64 -3.73
CA ALA A 127 -15.99 0.36 -4.69
C ALA A 127 -15.85 1.78 -4.11
N SER A 128 -16.16 2.00 -2.83
CA SER A 128 -16.18 3.34 -2.22
C SER A 128 -14.82 3.84 -1.71
N VAL A 129 -13.78 2.99 -1.67
CA VAL A 129 -12.48 3.32 -1.06
C VAL A 129 -11.43 3.86 -2.06
N GLN A 130 -11.66 3.72 -3.37
CA GLN A 130 -10.64 4.00 -4.40
C GLN A 130 -10.60 5.45 -4.93
N VAL A 131 -11.51 6.33 -4.50
CA VAL A 131 -11.65 7.71 -5.05
C VAL A 131 -10.53 8.67 -4.58
N ALA A 132 -9.68 8.28 -3.63
CA ALA A 132 -8.67 9.20 -3.05
C ALA A 132 -7.29 9.16 -3.73
N ALA A 133 -7.00 8.18 -4.61
CA ALA A 133 -5.63 7.94 -5.08
C ALA A 133 -5.29 8.49 -6.48
N VAL A 134 -6.27 8.99 -7.24
CA VAL A 134 -6.09 9.38 -8.67
C VAL A 134 -5.84 10.88 -8.89
N SER A 135 -5.65 11.68 -7.83
CA SER A 135 -5.58 13.15 -7.96
C SER A 135 -4.18 13.75 -7.76
N ALA A 136 -3.10 12.97 -7.81
CA ALA A 136 -1.76 13.47 -7.46
C ALA A 136 -0.70 13.44 -8.58
N GLU A 137 -1.00 12.91 -9.77
CA GLU A 137 0.01 12.83 -10.83
C GLU A 137 -0.48 13.53 -12.10
N GLU A 138 -0.36 14.86 -12.08
CA GLU A 138 -0.40 15.68 -13.27
C GLU A 138 0.89 16.53 -13.34
N LEU A 139 1.54 16.43 -14.49
CA LEU A 139 2.51 17.37 -15.09
C LEU A 139 4.00 17.20 -14.71
N ASN A 140 4.71 16.42 -15.52
CA ASN A 140 5.98 16.90 -16.09
C ASN A 140 6.14 16.38 -17.53
N ASP A 141 6.01 17.34 -18.44
CA ASP A 141 6.16 17.26 -19.88
C ASP A 141 7.61 17.68 -20.20
N VAL A 142 8.43 16.77 -20.73
CA VAL A 142 9.74 17.11 -21.34
C VAL A 142 9.98 16.18 -22.53
N ASP A 143 9.85 16.75 -23.73
CA ASP A 143 10.37 16.26 -25.00
C ASP A 143 11.90 16.46 -25.06
N GLU A 144 12.65 15.45 -25.55
CA GLU A 144 13.65 15.53 -26.64
C GLU A 144 14.61 14.31 -26.66
N ASP A 145 14.62 13.64 -27.82
CA ASP A 145 15.71 13.01 -28.59
C ASP A 145 16.66 11.92 -28.03
N ASP A 146 16.55 10.77 -28.72
CA ASP A 146 17.59 9.96 -29.41
C ASP A 146 18.88 9.46 -28.70
N GLU A 147 19.16 8.18 -29.02
CA GLU A 147 20.47 7.47 -28.98
C GLU A 147 21.03 7.00 -27.61
N ASP A 148 20.85 5.71 -27.29
CA ASP A 148 21.97 4.73 -27.21
C ASP A 148 21.54 3.33 -26.72
N ASP A 149 21.39 2.41 -27.67
CA ASP A 149 21.34 0.95 -27.47
C ASP A 149 22.76 0.41 -27.16
N ALA A 150 23.31 0.66 -25.96
CA ALA A 150 24.62 0.07 -25.60
C ALA A 150 24.96 -0.08 -24.10
N ALA A 151 24.04 0.19 -23.15
CA ALA A 151 24.44 0.37 -21.75
C ALA A 151 23.96 -0.70 -20.72
N TRP A 152 23.44 -1.86 -21.13
CA TRP A 152 22.85 -2.83 -20.16
C TRP A 152 23.56 -4.19 -20.07
N ASN A 153 24.81 -4.30 -20.52
CA ASN A 153 25.63 -5.53 -20.34
C ASN A 153 26.63 -5.43 -19.16
N ALA A 154 26.25 -4.76 -18.07
CA ALA A 154 27.12 -4.61 -16.89
C ALA A 154 26.34 -4.56 -15.56
N MET A 155 25.36 -5.45 -15.36
CA MET A 155 24.74 -5.68 -14.05
C MET A 155 24.75 -7.16 -13.70
N GLU A 156 25.92 -7.78 -13.81
CA GLU A 156 26.22 -9.04 -13.16
C GLU A 156 27.12 -8.71 -11.97
N ASP A 157 26.63 -8.99 -10.76
CA ASP A 157 27.37 -9.05 -9.49
C ASP A 157 27.60 -7.74 -8.73
N ASP A 158 26.52 -7.04 -8.33
CA ASP A 158 26.57 -6.21 -7.11
C ASP A 158 25.99 -7.04 -5.95
N GLU A 159 26.89 -7.44 -5.05
CA GLU A 159 26.57 -7.86 -3.69
C GLU A 159 25.70 -6.76 -3.07
N VAL A 160 24.42 -7.06 -2.82
CA VAL A 160 23.50 -6.14 -2.15
C VAL A 160 24.07 -5.89 -0.75
N ASP A 161 24.63 -4.71 -0.52
CA ASP A 161 25.05 -4.25 0.81
C ASP A 161 23.84 -4.41 1.74
N GLU A 162 23.96 -5.27 2.76
CA GLU A 162 22.94 -5.46 3.82
C GLU A 162 22.78 -4.21 4.72
N ASP A 163 23.41 -3.10 4.35
CA ASP A 163 23.47 -1.82 5.05
C ASP A 163 22.84 -0.65 4.25
N GLU A 164 22.01 -0.91 3.22
CA GLU A 164 21.11 0.12 2.69
C GLU A 164 20.05 0.47 3.75
N ASP A 165 20.48 1.41 4.60
CA ASP A 165 19.70 2.16 5.56
C ASP A 165 18.28 2.38 5.02
N TRP A 166 17.28 1.79 5.69
CA TRP A 166 15.84 1.94 5.40
C TRP A 166 15.39 3.35 5.77
N ASN A 167 16.06 4.34 5.18
CA ASN A 167 15.94 5.75 5.46
C ASN A 167 14.74 6.30 4.71
N LEU A 168 13.58 5.68 4.96
CA LEU A 168 12.33 6.07 4.34
C LEU A 168 11.84 7.37 4.98
N GLU A 169 11.64 8.39 4.15
CA GLU A 169 11.09 9.65 4.58
C GLU A 169 9.68 9.46 5.15
N CYS A 170 9.45 9.88 6.39
CA CYS A 170 8.15 9.78 7.03
C CYS A 170 7.30 11.02 6.78
N VAL A 171 6.04 10.82 6.39
CA VAL A 171 5.07 11.90 6.20
C VAL A 171 4.41 12.29 7.52
N CYS A 172 4.43 13.58 7.85
CA CYS A 172 3.79 14.16 9.03
C CYS A 172 2.28 13.86 9.09
N LEU A 173 1.73 13.78 10.30
CA LEU A 173 0.31 13.51 10.54
C LEU A 173 -0.61 14.68 10.21
N TYR A 174 -0.12 15.92 10.26
CA TYR A 174 -0.96 17.13 10.22
C TYR A 174 -0.64 18.09 9.06
N CYS A 175 0.52 17.95 8.41
CA CYS A 175 0.93 18.80 7.29
C CYS A 175 1.75 18.03 6.24
N ASN A 176 2.15 18.72 5.18
CA ASN A 176 2.84 18.14 4.02
C ASN A 176 4.36 17.94 4.23
N TYR A 177 4.85 18.00 5.48
CA TYR A 177 6.26 17.73 5.76
C TYR A 177 6.57 16.24 5.59
N CYS A 178 7.70 15.94 4.95
CA CYS A 178 8.25 14.61 4.74
C CYS A 178 9.73 14.62 5.17
N GLY A 179 10.15 13.60 5.91
CA GLY A 179 11.55 13.44 6.34
C GLY A 179 11.70 12.45 7.50
N GLU A 180 12.94 12.13 7.85
CA GLU A 180 13.28 11.15 8.89
C GLU A 180 12.90 11.63 10.31
N ASP A 181 13.07 12.93 10.58
CA ASP A 181 12.86 13.56 11.89
C ASP A 181 11.40 13.93 12.19
N VAL A 182 10.42 13.20 11.65
CA VAL A 182 9.00 13.54 11.74
C VAL A 182 8.48 13.67 13.18
N LEU A 183 8.99 12.88 14.13
CA LEU A 183 8.62 12.99 15.54
C LEU A 183 9.12 14.31 16.16
N GLN A 184 10.32 14.76 15.78
CA GLN A 184 10.84 16.06 16.20
C GLN A 184 10.06 17.20 15.53
N HIS A 185 9.70 17.04 14.25
CA HIS A 185 8.84 17.98 13.53
C HIS A 185 7.49 18.18 14.23
N LEU A 186 6.82 17.09 14.66
CA LEU A 186 5.55 17.16 15.41
C LEU A 186 5.70 18.00 16.69
N LYS A 187 6.81 17.85 17.42
CA LYS A 187 7.08 18.64 18.64
C LYS A 187 7.30 20.11 18.34
N THR A 188 8.09 20.43 17.33
CA THR A 188 8.48 21.84 17.07
C THR A 188 7.42 22.62 16.31
N ARG A 189 6.74 21.98 15.35
CA ARG A 189 5.82 22.68 14.42
C ARG A 189 4.36 22.59 14.85
N HIS A 190 3.98 21.49 15.49
CA HIS A 190 2.60 21.23 15.92
C HIS A 190 2.44 21.21 17.45
N ASP A 191 3.52 21.48 18.20
CA ASP A 191 3.55 21.48 19.67
C ASP A 191 2.93 20.21 20.26
N PHE A 192 3.27 19.07 19.64
CA PHE A 192 2.67 17.78 19.92
C PHE A 192 3.72 16.67 20.03
N ASP A 193 3.80 16.06 21.21
CA ASP A 193 4.67 14.92 21.49
C ASP A 193 3.89 13.60 21.33
N PHE A 194 3.90 13.06 20.12
CA PHE A 194 3.14 11.85 19.79
C PHE A 194 3.53 10.65 20.68
N ARG A 195 4.82 10.47 20.97
CA ARG A 195 5.30 9.36 21.82
C ARG A 195 4.76 9.50 23.24
N ALA A 196 4.90 10.67 23.86
CA ALA A 196 4.39 10.90 25.20
C ALA A 196 2.87 10.70 25.26
N ALA A 197 2.14 11.23 24.27
CA ALA A 197 0.70 11.11 24.21
C ALA A 197 0.21 9.65 24.05
N MET A 198 0.93 8.81 23.30
CA MET A 198 0.59 7.38 23.19
C MET A 198 0.88 6.60 24.48
N GLN A 199 1.96 6.93 25.19
CA GLN A 199 2.33 6.27 26.44
C GLN A 199 1.38 6.58 27.61
N GLU A 200 0.70 7.73 27.58
CA GLU A 200 -0.29 8.11 28.59
C GLU A 200 -1.67 7.47 28.37
N ARG A 201 -1.89 6.86 27.19
CA ARG A 201 -3.18 6.27 26.83
C ARG A 201 -3.32 4.84 27.35
N PRO A 202 -4.35 4.54 28.17
CA PRO A 202 -4.58 3.19 28.68
C PRO A 202 -5.23 2.25 27.65
N ASP A 203 -5.78 2.80 26.57
CA ASP A 203 -6.48 2.07 25.52
C ASP A 203 -5.56 1.67 24.35
N VAL A 204 -4.30 2.12 24.34
CA VAL A 204 -3.27 1.70 23.40
C VAL A 204 -2.37 0.66 24.10
N LYS A 205 -2.39 -0.59 23.64
CA LYS A 205 -1.70 -1.69 24.34
C LYS A 205 -0.58 -2.32 23.52
N ASP A 206 -0.78 -2.38 22.21
CA ASP A 206 0.12 -3.04 21.29
C ASP A 206 0.33 -2.19 20.03
N GLU A 207 1.18 -2.69 19.13
CA GLU A 207 1.51 -2.04 17.87
C GLU A 207 0.28 -1.88 16.97
N TYR A 208 -0.68 -2.81 17.06
CA TYR A 208 -1.92 -2.72 16.29
C TYR A 208 -2.77 -1.54 16.71
N ASP A 209 -2.84 -1.24 18.01
CA ASP A 209 -3.52 -0.05 18.50
C ASP A 209 -2.82 1.24 18.04
N LEU A 210 -1.48 1.26 17.96
CA LEU A 210 -0.74 2.38 17.37
C LEU A 210 -1.08 2.59 15.90
N ILE A 211 -1.07 1.51 15.11
CA ILE A 211 -1.45 1.53 13.69
C ILE A 211 -2.85 2.14 13.53
N ARG A 212 -3.81 1.69 14.36
CA ARG A 212 -5.18 2.22 14.35
C ARG A 212 -5.21 3.71 14.63
N VAL A 213 -4.53 4.18 15.68
CA VAL A 213 -4.50 5.60 16.02
C VAL A 213 -3.96 6.43 14.86
N VAL A 214 -2.83 6.03 14.27
CA VAL A 214 -2.22 6.74 13.15
C VAL A 214 -3.19 6.82 11.98
N ASN A 215 -3.79 5.70 11.60
CA ASN A 215 -4.74 5.66 10.48
C ASN A 215 -6.00 6.49 10.76
N MET A 216 -6.53 6.46 11.99
CA MET A 216 -7.66 7.31 12.37
C MET A 216 -7.33 8.79 12.25
N VAL A 217 -6.14 9.22 12.71
CA VAL A 217 -5.67 10.61 12.57
C VAL A 217 -5.52 10.96 11.10
N ARG A 218 -4.86 10.12 10.29
CA ARG A 218 -4.67 10.37 8.85
C ARG A 218 -6.00 10.48 8.12
N ARG A 219 -6.96 9.58 8.35
CA ARG A 219 -8.31 9.66 7.73
C ARG A 219 -9.02 10.97 8.10
N ALA A 220 -8.98 11.33 9.38
CA ALA A 220 -9.65 12.53 9.87
C ALA A 220 -9.04 13.78 9.22
N VAL A 221 -7.70 13.89 9.27
CA VAL A 221 -6.94 15.00 8.71
C VAL A 221 -7.13 15.09 7.19
N CYS A 222 -7.04 13.99 6.44
CA CYS A 222 -7.32 13.98 4.99
C CYS A 222 -8.73 14.46 4.63
N SER A 223 -9.69 14.30 5.55
CA SER A 223 -11.08 14.75 5.37
C SER A 223 -11.34 16.11 6.01
N ASP A 224 -10.30 16.84 6.42
CA ASP A 224 -10.36 18.09 7.18
C ASP A 224 -11.28 18.02 8.42
N SER A 225 -11.38 16.83 9.03
CA SER A 225 -12.18 16.59 10.22
C SER A 225 -11.30 16.39 11.46
N CYS A 226 -11.86 16.70 12.63
CA CYS A 226 -11.15 16.59 13.89
C CYS A 226 -10.92 15.11 14.28
N PRO A 227 -9.67 14.67 14.55
CA PRO A 227 -9.37 13.29 14.94
C PRO A 227 -10.12 12.79 16.17
N TYR A 228 -10.45 13.69 17.11
CA TYR A 228 -11.19 13.37 18.35
C TYR A 228 -12.49 12.59 18.13
N GLY A 229 -13.14 12.76 16.98
CA GLY A 229 -14.33 12.01 16.56
C GLY A 229 -15.59 12.87 16.40
N ASP A 230 -16.72 12.21 16.11
CA ASP A 230 -18.00 12.82 15.71
C ASP A 230 -18.63 13.77 16.75
N SER A 231 -18.13 13.77 17.99
CA SER A 231 -18.58 14.70 19.02
C SER A 231 -18.00 16.11 18.87
N CYS A 232 -17.04 16.32 17.96
CA CYS A 232 -16.47 17.62 17.67
C CYS A 232 -17.22 18.35 16.55
N ALA A 233 -17.30 19.68 16.63
CA ALA A 233 -17.96 20.50 15.61
C ALA A 233 -17.19 20.57 14.28
N VAL A 234 -15.87 20.33 14.31
CA VAL A 234 -14.99 20.34 13.12
C VAL A 234 -15.04 18.96 12.46
N ASN A 235 -15.78 18.86 11.36
CA ASN A 235 -16.16 17.59 10.73
C ASN A 235 -15.88 17.51 9.22
N GLY A 236 -15.19 18.51 8.65
CA GLY A 236 -14.79 18.57 7.24
C GLY A 236 -15.91 18.95 6.26
N ARG A 237 -17.18 19.06 6.70
CA ARG A 237 -18.29 19.46 5.83
C ARG A 237 -18.47 20.96 5.73
N GLU A 238 -18.17 21.67 6.82
CA GLU A 238 -18.40 23.11 6.99
C GLU A 238 -17.10 23.88 7.29
N ASN A 239 -15.96 23.19 7.32
CA ASN A 239 -14.66 23.75 7.66
C ASN A 239 -13.60 23.28 6.65
N ASP A 240 -12.51 24.03 6.56
CA ASP A 240 -11.35 23.72 5.73
C ASP A 240 -10.15 23.29 6.60
N ARG A 241 -9.03 22.99 5.94
CA ARG A 241 -7.76 22.62 6.57
C ARG A 241 -7.26 23.66 7.56
N ASP A 242 -7.38 24.94 7.25
CA ASP A 242 -6.89 26.03 8.10
C ASP A 242 -7.73 26.13 9.38
N ALA A 243 -9.05 25.98 9.27
CA ALA A 243 -9.95 25.89 10.42
C ALA A 243 -9.63 24.67 11.30
N LEU A 244 -9.28 23.52 10.70
CA LEU A 244 -8.84 22.35 11.46
C LEU A 244 -7.55 22.62 12.23
N GLU A 245 -6.52 23.19 11.60
CA GLU A 245 -5.25 23.46 12.30
C GLU A 245 -5.41 24.51 13.41
N ALA A 246 -6.25 25.54 13.19
CA ALA A 246 -6.60 26.50 14.24
C ALA A 246 -7.30 25.81 15.42
N HIS A 247 -8.26 24.93 15.15
CA HIS A 247 -8.97 24.14 16.17
C HIS A 247 -8.01 23.23 16.95
N LEU A 248 -7.10 22.52 16.27
CA LEU A 248 -6.12 21.63 16.92
C LEU A 248 -5.04 22.39 17.71
N THR A 249 -4.83 23.67 17.40
CA THR A 249 -3.96 24.55 18.18
C THR A 249 -4.64 25.00 19.48
N GLU A 250 -5.95 25.25 19.44
CA GLU A 250 -6.75 25.63 20.62
C GLU A 250 -7.06 24.42 21.53
N GLN A 251 -7.42 23.28 20.94
CA GLN A 251 -7.82 22.04 21.62
C GLN A 251 -6.77 20.95 21.41
N LYS A 252 -5.69 20.97 22.20
CA LYS A 252 -4.58 20.02 22.04
C LYS A 252 -4.98 18.56 22.20
N ASP A 253 -5.94 18.27 23.08
CA ASP A 253 -6.46 16.91 23.32
C ASP A 253 -7.17 16.33 22.10
N HIS A 254 -7.58 17.18 21.14
CA HIS A 254 -8.27 16.77 19.92
C HIS A 254 -7.32 16.32 18.80
N ARG A 255 -6.00 16.40 19.00
CA ARG A 255 -5.00 15.89 18.04
C ARG A 255 -5.05 14.37 17.89
N LEU A 256 -5.68 13.68 18.83
CA LEU A 256 -5.84 12.23 18.85
C LEU A 256 -7.32 11.82 18.95
N PRO A 257 -7.68 10.62 18.48
CA PRO A 257 -9.02 10.09 18.65
C PRO A 257 -9.35 9.81 20.11
N LEU A 258 -10.59 10.09 20.51
CA LEU A 258 -11.08 9.89 21.88
C LEU A 258 -10.87 8.45 22.39
N CYS A 259 -11.04 7.46 21.52
CA CYS A 259 -10.76 6.06 21.81
C CYS A 259 -10.17 5.35 20.58
N VAL A 260 -9.35 4.34 20.82
CA VAL A 260 -8.88 3.46 19.74
C VAL A 260 -10.06 2.65 19.21
N SER A 261 -10.22 2.64 17.88
CA SER A 261 -11.22 1.82 17.20
C SER A 261 -10.99 0.33 17.47
N ARG A 262 -12.06 -0.45 17.47
CA ARG A 262 -11.98 -1.92 17.56
C ARG A 262 -12.17 -2.61 16.21
N GLY A 263 -12.41 -1.83 15.15
CA GLY A 263 -12.62 -2.36 13.81
C GLY A 263 -11.30 -2.63 13.09
N ASP A 264 -11.26 -3.69 12.29
CA ASP A 264 -10.09 -4.04 11.49
C ASP A 264 -9.86 -3.07 10.32
N ASN A 265 -10.88 -2.29 9.95
CA ASN A 265 -10.75 -1.24 8.94
C ASN A 265 -9.64 -0.23 9.29
N ASP A 266 -9.44 0.04 10.59
CA ASP A 266 -8.42 0.99 11.05
C ASP A 266 -7.00 0.41 11.05
N LEU A 267 -6.85 -0.89 10.78
CA LEU A 267 -5.55 -1.51 10.56
C LEU A 267 -5.05 -1.35 9.13
N ILE A 268 -5.93 -1.00 8.19
CA ILE A 268 -5.56 -0.78 6.80
C ILE A 268 -4.88 0.59 6.68
N PRO A 269 -3.58 0.65 6.30
CA PRO A 269 -2.86 1.90 6.15
C PRO A 269 -3.55 2.85 5.19
N VAL A 270 -3.63 4.13 5.56
CA VAL A 270 -4.17 5.18 4.67
C VAL A 270 -3.18 5.51 3.55
N LEU A 271 -1.88 5.44 3.84
CA LEU A 271 -0.81 5.67 2.88
C LEU A 271 -0.16 4.31 2.50
N PRO A 272 0.00 4.02 1.20
CA PRO A 272 0.81 2.88 0.76
C PRO A 272 2.25 3.04 1.25
N GLY A 273 2.82 1.97 1.84
CA GLY A 273 4.19 2.00 2.34
C GLY A 273 4.43 3.04 3.45
N ASP A 274 3.45 3.30 4.31
CA ASP A 274 3.52 4.32 5.37
C ASP A 274 4.75 4.14 6.29
N ALA A 275 5.83 4.84 5.95
CA ALA A 275 7.10 4.78 6.66
C ALA A 275 6.98 5.19 8.12
N PHE A 276 6.00 6.04 8.47
CA PHE A 276 5.76 6.43 9.85
C PHE A 276 5.22 5.24 10.66
N ILE A 277 4.26 4.49 10.10
CA ILE A 277 3.77 3.26 10.73
C ILE A 277 4.89 2.24 10.83
N SER A 278 5.64 2.02 9.76
CA SER A 278 6.78 1.11 9.75
C SER A 278 7.76 1.49 10.87
N MET A 279 8.18 2.76 10.95
CA MET A 279 9.04 3.27 12.01
C MET A 279 8.49 3.00 13.40
N LEU A 280 7.18 3.19 13.65
CA LEU A 280 6.59 2.94 14.96
C LEU A 280 6.60 1.47 15.37
N VAL A 281 6.41 0.56 14.41
CA VAL A 281 6.30 -0.89 14.63
C VAL A 281 7.68 -1.56 14.65
N THR A 282 8.62 -1.10 13.83
CA THR A 282 9.99 -1.65 13.75
C THR A 282 10.93 -1.04 14.79
N SER A 283 10.58 0.10 15.39
CA SER A 283 11.21 0.61 16.61
C SER A 283 10.83 -0.27 17.81
N GLY A 284 11.25 -1.54 17.75
CA GLY A 284 10.95 -2.59 18.71
C GLY A 284 11.17 -2.15 20.15
N GLU A 285 10.24 -2.56 21.02
CA GLU A 285 10.32 -2.51 22.49
C GLU A 285 10.34 -1.11 23.16
N GLY A 286 10.40 -0.02 22.39
CA GLY A 286 10.62 1.33 22.95
C GLY A 286 9.45 2.33 22.85
N PHE A 287 8.44 2.06 22.02
CA PHE A 287 7.38 3.04 21.79
C PHE A 287 6.28 3.00 22.87
N LEU A 288 5.77 1.80 23.19
CA LEU A 288 4.87 1.55 24.32
C LEU A 288 5.69 1.08 25.52
N ARG A 289 5.26 1.42 26.74
CA ARG A 289 5.98 1.01 27.95
C ARG A 289 5.89 -0.50 28.14
N GLY A 290 6.99 -1.20 27.83
CA GLY A 290 7.40 -2.47 28.41
C GLY A 290 6.52 -3.66 28.06
N GLU A 291 6.91 -4.40 27.03
CA GLU A 291 6.64 -5.83 27.04
C GLU A 291 7.38 -6.42 28.24
N GLN A 292 6.62 -7.04 29.14
CA GLN A 292 7.20 -7.81 30.22
C GLN A 292 7.73 -9.08 29.57
N GLU A 293 9.07 -9.24 29.49
CA GLU A 293 9.73 -10.44 28.97
C GLU A 293 8.98 -11.68 29.47
N ASP A 294 8.30 -12.39 28.56
CA ASP A 294 7.56 -13.60 28.91
C ASP A 294 8.60 -14.69 29.24
N PRO A 295 8.76 -15.09 30.51
CA PRO A 295 9.80 -16.03 30.90
C PRO A 295 9.58 -17.43 30.31
N ASP A 296 8.39 -17.72 29.76
CA ASP A 296 8.07 -19.00 29.12
C ASP A 296 8.50 -19.08 27.65
N PHE A 297 8.91 -17.96 27.03
CA PHE A 297 9.51 -17.93 25.69
C PHE A 297 10.88 -17.26 25.72
N PRO A 298 11.93 -17.95 26.21
CA PRO A 298 13.29 -17.42 26.11
C PRO A 298 13.64 -17.24 24.64
N MET A 299 13.93 -16.00 24.22
CA MET A 299 14.44 -15.72 22.89
C MET A 299 15.73 -16.50 22.65
N VAL A 300 15.82 -17.12 21.48
CA VAL A 300 17.05 -17.78 21.04
C VAL A 300 18.08 -16.68 20.79
N PRO A 301 19.27 -16.72 21.44
CA PRO A 301 20.27 -15.68 21.28
C PRO A 301 20.61 -15.48 19.80
N THR A 302 20.71 -14.23 19.38
CA THR A 302 21.06 -13.90 18.00
C THR A 302 22.48 -14.34 17.68
N VAL A 303 22.80 -14.49 16.39
CA VAL A 303 24.14 -14.88 15.94
C VAL A 303 25.21 -13.87 16.43
N GLN A 304 24.83 -12.59 16.53
CA GLN A 304 25.70 -11.54 17.07
C GLN A 304 25.96 -11.72 18.58
N GLU A 305 24.95 -12.09 19.36
CA GLU A 305 25.10 -12.37 20.80
C GLU A 305 25.96 -13.61 21.06
N LEU A 306 25.79 -14.66 20.25
CA LEU A 306 26.64 -15.86 20.31
C LEU A 306 28.10 -15.53 19.94
N ALA A 307 28.31 -14.70 18.92
CA ALA A 307 29.64 -14.24 18.52
C ALA A 307 30.30 -13.35 19.59
N ALA A 308 29.53 -12.47 20.24
CA ALA A 308 30.02 -11.63 21.33
C ALA A 308 30.39 -12.47 22.57
N ALA A 309 29.56 -13.45 22.94
CA ALA A 309 29.82 -14.38 24.03
C ALA A 309 31.06 -15.27 23.79
N ALA A 310 31.28 -15.68 22.54
CA ALA A 310 32.49 -16.40 22.15
C ALA A 310 33.76 -15.54 22.29
N ARG A 311 33.67 -14.24 21.96
CA ARG A 311 34.79 -13.28 22.08
C ARG A 311 35.13 -12.97 23.54
N THR A 312 34.15 -12.89 24.43
CA THR A 312 34.40 -12.71 25.88
C THR A 312 34.96 -13.98 26.52
N SER A 313 34.51 -15.16 26.09
CA SER A 313 35.05 -16.44 26.56
C SER A 313 36.50 -16.68 26.12
N ALA A 314 36.88 -16.20 24.92
CA ALA A 314 38.26 -16.27 24.42
C ALA A 314 39.23 -15.30 25.11
N ARG A 315 38.72 -14.26 25.79
CA ARG A 315 39.52 -13.28 26.55
C ARG A 315 39.75 -13.64 28.01
N ALA A 316 39.09 -14.70 28.50
CA ALA A 316 39.18 -15.18 29.88
C ALA A 316 40.12 -16.39 30.07
N LEU A 317 40.88 -16.75 29.03
CA LEU A 317 41.96 -17.75 29.04
C LEU A 317 43.33 -17.09 28.92
#